data_AF-A0A259DGX6-F1
#
_entry.id   AF-A0A259DGX6-F1
#
_cell.length_a   1.000
_cell.length_b   1.000
_cell.length_c   1.000
_cell.angle_alpha   90.00
_cell.angle_beta   90.00
_cell.angle_gamma   90.00
#
_symmetry.space_group_name_H-M   'P 1'
#
loop_
_entity.id
_entity.type
_entity.pdbx_description
1 polymer ?
#
loop_
_entity_poly.entity_id
_entity_poly.type
_entity_poly.pdbx_seq_one_letter_code
_entity_poly.pdbx_strand_id
1 'polypeptide(L)'
;MNGVTPATASRAIWWICLAAILVLALNVARRAPQIGELLMAGDGDDLTRLQQVRDWLAGQSWFDTTQYRILPPEGVSIHWSRYVDLGIAAFLVPASWFLSQTGAEHFAIILWPTFLGCLAVLVIGFANNRLLGPAAAVGALVTFLTWGKLGGEFAAGRIDHHNVQILCATVVFYLSVLPGRRGRLGVMAGAMTALCLVVGLEMLPFLAVLWGMMVLRHAFAEDGIDRWLIGFCAAFAITAPLLLAGQTPMSGWWIRYCDVMAPPLL
;
A
#
# COMPACT_ATOMS: atom_id res chain seq x y z
N MET A 1 29.85 -22.53 -19.02
CA MET A 1 28.89 -21.60 -18.39
C MET A 1 28.15 -22.37 -17.32
N ASN A 2 28.52 -22.17 -16.06
CA ASN A 2 28.00 -22.97 -14.95
C ASN A 2 26.53 -22.65 -14.73
N GLY A 3 25.68 -23.66 -14.87
CA GLY A 3 24.25 -23.57 -14.61
C GLY A 3 24.02 -23.18 -13.15
N VAL A 4 23.58 -21.95 -12.95
CA VAL A 4 23.02 -21.52 -11.66
C VAL A 4 21.72 -22.28 -11.50
N THR A 5 21.77 -23.38 -10.75
CA THR A 5 20.56 -24.00 -10.21
C THR A 5 19.82 -22.91 -9.42
N PRO A 6 18.50 -22.75 -9.57
CA PRO A 6 17.76 -21.79 -8.78
C PRO A 6 17.98 -22.13 -7.31
N ALA A 7 18.70 -21.25 -6.61
CA ALA A 7 19.08 -21.46 -5.22
C ALA A 7 17.80 -21.81 -4.44
N THR A 8 17.81 -22.97 -3.78
CA THR A 8 16.75 -23.32 -2.84
C THR A 8 16.61 -22.18 -1.84
N ALA A 9 15.39 -21.69 -1.63
CA ALA A 9 15.16 -20.56 -0.74
C ALA A 9 15.76 -20.89 0.63
N SER A 10 16.79 -20.14 1.04
CA SER A 10 17.48 -20.38 2.30
C SER A 10 16.47 -20.37 3.44
N ARG A 11 16.46 -21.43 4.28
CA ARG A 11 15.61 -21.47 5.48
C ARG A 11 15.89 -20.29 6.43
N ALA A 12 17.05 -19.67 6.31
CA ALA A 12 17.40 -18.45 7.04
C ALA A 12 16.46 -17.29 6.74
N ILE A 13 15.76 -17.26 5.59
CA ILE A 13 14.89 -16.14 5.24
C ILE A 13 13.75 -15.91 6.24
N TRP A 14 13.20 -17.00 6.80
CA TRP A 14 12.17 -16.91 7.83
C TRP A 14 12.70 -16.21 9.09
N TRP A 15 13.93 -16.56 9.50
CA TRP A 15 14.58 -15.93 10.65
C TRP A 15 14.98 -14.48 10.37
N ILE A 16 15.44 -14.17 9.16
CA ILE A 16 15.74 -12.80 8.73
C ILE A 16 14.47 -11.93 8.77
N CYS A 17 13.36 -12.42 8.21
CA CYS A 17 12.08 -11.70 8.25
C CYS A 17 11.55 -11.57 9.67
N LEU A 18 11.66 -12.63 10.49
CA LEU A 18 11.27 -12.58 11.90
C LEU A 18 12.07 -11.54 12.68
N ALA A 19 13.39 -11.45 12.45
CA ALA A 19 14.24 -10.44 13.07
C ALA A 19 13.83 -9.02 12.63
N ALA A 20 13.53 -8.80 11.34
CA ALA A 20 13.04 -7.52 10.86
C ALA A 20 11.66 -7.15 11.45
N ILE A 21 10.74 -8.10 11.56
CA ILE A 21 9.44 -7.91 12.24
C ILE A 21 9.63 -7.61 13.72
N LEU A 22 10.59 -8.26 14.39
CA LEU A 22 10.92 -7.95 15.77
C LEU A 22 11.42 -6.51 15.93
N VAL A 23 12.24 -6.01 15.00
CA VAL A 23 12.66 -4.59 14.99
C VAL A 23 11.46 -3.65 14.86
N LEU A 24 10.52 -3.94 13.95
CA LEU A 24 9.28 -3.18 13.83
C LEU A 24 8.47 -3.21 15.14
N ALA A 25 8.30 -4.39 15.74
CA ALA A 25 7.58 -4.55 17.00
C ALA A 25 8.25 -3.79 18.16
N LEU A 26 9.58 -3.78 18.24
CA LEU A 26 10.32 -3.01 19.24
C LEU A 26 10.16 -1.49 19.03
N ASN A 27 10.17 -1.02 17.78
CA ASN A 27 9.90 0.38 17.47
C ASN A 27 8.47 0.78 17.85
N VAL A 28 7.49 -0.08 17.58
CA VAL A 28 6.11 0.10 18.01
C VAL A 28 6.02 0.14 19.53
N ALA A 29 6.60 -0.81 20.25
CA ALA A 29 6.56 -0.86 21.71
C ALA A 29 7.16 0.39 22.36
N ARG A 30 8.19 0.99 21.75
CA ARG A 30 8.78 2.25 22.20
C ARG A 30 7.87 3.46 21.97
N ARG A 31 7.12 3.48 20.87
CA ARG A 31 6.28 4.62 20.46
C ARG A 31 4.85 4.57 20.98
N ALA A 32 4.31 3.36 21.22
CA ALA A 32 2.92 3.14 21.60
C ALA A 32 2.48 3.97 22.83
N PRO A 33 3.28 4.15 23.90
CA PRO A 33 2.89 4.98 25.04
C PRO A 33 2.65 6.46 24.69
N GLN A 34 3.27 6.95 23.60
CA GLN A 34 3.24 8.34 23.16
C GLN A 34 2.38 8.54 21.90
N ILE A 35 1.60 7.53 21.49
CA ILE A 35 0.95 7.54 20.18
C ILE A 35 -0.01 8.71 19.97
N GLY A 36 -0.72 9.13 21.02
CA GLY A 36 -1.61 10.29 20.94
C GLY A 36 -0.85 11.59 20.66
N GLU A 37 0.29 11.80 21.33
CA GLU A 37 1.17 12.95 21.09
C GLU A 37 1.80 12.90 19.70
N LEU A 38 2.25 11.71 19.27
CA LEU A 38 2.85 11.49 17.95
C LEU A 38 1.84 11.72 16.82
N LEU A 39 0.57 11.37 17.02
CA LEU A 39 -0.49 11.64 16.04
C LEU A 39 -0.77 13.14 15.96
N MET A 40 -0.84 13.84 17.09
CA MET A 40 -1.08 15.29 17.12
C MET A 40 0.09 16.12 16.58
N ALA A 41 1.32 15.66 16.79
CA ALA A 41 2.53 16.23 16.20
C ALA A 41 2.80 15.73 14.78
N GLY A 42 1.97 14.82 14.28
CA GLY A 42 2.10 14.18 12.99
C GLY A 42 1.62 15.05 11.83
N ASP A 43 1.51 14.42 10.68
CA ASP A 43 1.03 15.06 9.47
C ASP A 43 -0.48 15.30 9.53
N GLY A 44 -0.93 16.40 8.93
CA GLY A 44 -2.36 16.73 8.84
C GLY A 44 -3.14 15.66 8.09
N ASP A 45 -2.48 14.92 7.20
CA ASP A 45 -3.10 13.84 6.45
C ASP A 45 -3.53 12.67 7.34
N ASP A 46 -2.69 12.29 8.31
CA ASP A 46 -2.98 11.21 9.26
C ASP A 46 -4.17 11.57 10.18
N LEU A 47 -4.22 12.82 10.64
CA LEU A 47 -5.33 13.32 11.47
C LEU A 47 -6.64 13.38 10.68
N THR A 48 -6.58 13.92 9.47
CA THR A 48 -7.73 14.01 8.57
C THR A 48 -8.23 12.62 8.20
N ARG A 49 -7.32 11.66 7.99
CA ARG A 49 -7.65 10.26 7.73
C ARG A 49 -8.44 9.64 8.88
N LEU A 50 -7.95 9.79 10.11
CA LEU A 50 -8.65 9.28 11.28
C LEU A 50 -10.04 9.91 11.39
N GLN A 51 -10.14 11.21 11.12
CA GLN A 51 -11.43 11.90 11.13
C GLN A 51 -12.38 11.37 10.05
N GLN A 52 -11.89 11.09 8.85
CA GLN A 52 -12.66 10.49 7.78
C GLN A 52 -13.22 9.11 8.14
N VAL A 53 -12.42 8.28 8.81
CA VAL A 53 -12.88 6.98 9.35
C VAL A 53 -13.96 7.18 10.41
N ARG A 54 -13.77 8.13 11.34
CA ARG A 54 -14.77 8.44 12.38
C ARG A 54 -16.11 8.86 11.78
N ASP A 55 -16.09 9.76 10.79
CA ASP A 55 -17.32 10.27 10.19
C ASP A 55 -18.07 9.17 9.44
N TRP A 56 -17.36 8.31 8.70
CA TRP A 56 -17.96 7.15 8.05
C TRP A 56 -18.61 6.21 9.06
N LEU A 57 -17.91 5.85 10.15
CA LEU A 57 -18.45 5.01 11.21
C LEU A 57 -19.59 5.67 11.98
N ALA A 58 -19.67 7.01 11.99
CA ALA A 58 -20.75 7.79 12.60
C ALA A 58 -21.97 7.97 11.69
N GLY A 59 -21.97 7.38 10.49
CA GLY A 59 -23.13 7.34 9.59
C GLY A 59 -22.98 8.18 8.31
N GLN A 60 -21.83 8.80 8.06
CA GLN A 60 -21.56 9.41 6.76
C GLN A 60 -21.54 8.32 5.68
N SER A 61 -22.11 8.62 4.50
CA SER A 61 -22.24 7.66 3.41
C SER A 61 -20.87 7.11 2.97
N TRP A 62 -20.82 5.82 2.61
CA TRP A 62 -19.63 5.19 2.03
C TRP A 62 -19.08 5.98 0.84
N PHE A 63 -19.94 6.58 0.02
CA PHE A 63 -19.54 7.34 -1.16
C PHE A 63 -19.28 8.84 -0.89
N ASP A 64 -19.50 9.32 0.33
CA ASP A 64 -19.29 10.72 0.71
C ASP A 64 -17.96 10.89 1.45
N THR A 65 -16.89 11.24 0.75
CA THR A 65 -15.57 11.51 1.34
C THR A 65 -15.36 12.98 1.71
N THR A 66 -16.44 13.77 1.80
CA THR A 66 -16.38 15.21 2.11
C THR A 66 -16.02 15.43 3.57
N GLN A 67 -15.02 16.28 3.82
CA GLN A 67 -14.67 16.77 5.14
C GLN A 67 -15.39 18.08 5.42
N TYR A 68 -16.57 18.01 6.02
CA TYR A 68 -17.40 19.18 6.35
C TYR A 68 -16.79 20.09 7.43
N ARG A 69 -15.76 19.64 8.14
CA ARG A 69 -14.99 20.46 9.08
C ARG A 69 -14.01 21.40 8.37
N ILE A 70 -13.72 21.16 7.10
CA ILE A 70 -12.90 22.01 6.25
C ILE A 70 -13.86 22.83 5.38
N LEU A 71 -13.81 24.16 5.46
CA LEU A 71 -14.73 25.08 4.76
C LEU A 71 -16.23 24.81 5.06
N PRO A 72 -16.69 24.97 6.31
CA PRO A 72 -18.10 24.78 6.64
C PRO A 72 -19.00 25.92 6.10
N PRO A 73 -20.24 25.63 5.65
CA PRO A 73 -20.88 24.32 5.62
C PRO A 73 -20.59 23.47 4.37
N GLU A 74 -19.94 24.04 3.34
CA GLU A 74 -19.78 23.41 2.03
C GLU A 74 -18.95 22.12 2.07
N GLY A 75 -17.92 22.07 2.93
CA GLY A 75 -17.00 20.95 3.02
C GLY A 75 -15.96 20.92 1.90
N VAL A 76 -14.95 20.06 2.05
CA VAL A 76 -13.99 19.76 0.98
C VAL A 76 -14.03 18.26 0.68
N SER A 77 -14.25 17.90 -0.59
CA SER A 77 -14.16 16.51 -1.04
C SER A 77 -12.71 16.05 -0.99
N ILE A 78 -12.44 15.00 -0.21
CA ILE A 78 -11.12 14.38 -0.14
C ILE A 78 -11.09 13.21 -1.12
N HIS A 79 -10.10 13.18 -2.00
CA HIS A 79 -9.97 12.17 -3.06
C HIS A 79 -9.52 10.79 -2.55
N TRP A 80 -9.19 10.67 -1.27
CA TRP A 80 -8.66 9.45 -0.70
C TRP A 80 -9.62 8.27 -0.75
N SER A 81 -9.05 7.11 -1.02
CA SER A 81 -9.79 5.87 -1.17
C SER A 81 -10.43 5.38 0.12
N ARG A 82 -11.71 4.98 0.03
CA ARG A 82 -12.48 4.42 1.15
C ARG A 82 -12.01 3.02 1.51
N TYR A 83 -11.35 2.32 0.60
CA TYR A 83 -10.75 1.01 0.88
C TYR A 83 -9.66 1.08 1.97
N VAL A 84 -8.93 2.20 2.05
CA VAL A 84 -7.96 2.41 3.14
C VAL A 84 -8.69 2.67 4.46
N ASP A 85 -9.76 3.46 4.44
CA ASP A 85 -10.61 3.72 5.61
C ASP A 85 -11.22 2.41 6.16
N LEU A 86 -11.66 1.52 5.26
CA LEU A 86 -12.12 0.17 5.58
C LEU A 86 -11.01 -0.68 6.23
N GLY A 87 -9.79 -0.60 5.70
CA GLY A 87 -8.63 -1.28 6.26
C GLY A 87 -8.33 -0.85 7.71
N ILE A 88 -8.37 0.46 7.98
CA ILE A 88 -8.19 1.00 9.33
C ILE A 88 -9.35 0.56 10.25
N ALA A 89 -10.59 0.67 9.77
CA ALA A 89 -11.78 0.29 10.52
C ALA A 89 -11.82 -1.21 10.88
N ALA A 90 -11.23 -2.07 10.05
CA ALA A 90 -11.11 -3.50 10.34
C ALA A 90 -10.30 -3.81 11.61
N PHE A 91 -9.42 -2.90 12.04
CA PHE A 91 -8.74 -2.96 13.34
C PHE A 91 -9.49 -2.20 14.43
N LEU A 92 -10.02 -1.01 14.10
CA LEU A 92 -10.70 -0.12 15.04
C LEU A 92 -11.98 -0.74 15.60
N VAL A 93 -12.89 -1.22 14.74
CA VAL A 93 -14.22 -1.67 15.14
C VAL A 93 -14.16 -2.87 16.10
N PRO A 94 -13.40 -3.94 15.84
CA PRO A 94 -13.27 -5.04 16.80
C PRO A 94 -12.62 -4.60 18.11
N ALA A 95 -11.64 -3.70 18.08
CA ALA A 95 -11.00 -3.18 19.28
C ALA A 95 -11.97 -2.35 20.15
N SER A 96 -12.93 -1.66 19.54
CA SER A 96 -13.95 -0.88 20.24
C SER A 96 -14.89 -1.72 21.12
N TRP A 97 -14.96 -3.04 20.90
CA TRP A 97 -15.76 -3.94 21.74
C TRP A 97 -15.12 -4.21 23.11
N PHE A 98 -13.81 -3.94 23.25
CA PHE A 98 -13.04 -4.26 24.44
C PHE A 98 -12.34 -3.05 25.08
N LEU A 99 -12.13 -1.98 24.30
CA LEU A 99 -11.41 -0.78 24.71
C LEU A 99 -12.34 0.44 24.69
N SER A 100 -11.93 1.52 25.37
CA SER A 100 -12.55 2.84 25.16
C SER A 100 -12.35 3.28 23.71
N GLN A 101 -13.18 4.22 23.24
CA GLN A 101 -13.06 4.75 21.87
C GLN A 101 -11.63 5.23 21.56
N THR A 102 -11.03 6.03 22.45
CA THR A 102 -9.64 6.49 22.31
C THR A 102 -8.64 5.33 22.30
N GLY A 103 -8.87 4.31 23.14
CA GLY A 103 -8.02 3.10 23.15
C GLY A 103 -8.11 2.30 21.85
N ALA A 104 -9.31 2.17 21.27
CA ALA A 104 -9.54 1.50 20.00
C ALA A 104 -8.91 2.25 18.82
N GLU A 105 -8.98 3.59 18.83
CA GLU A 105 -8.31 4.43 17.83
C GLU A 105 -6.79 4.29 17.94
N HIS A 106 -6.21 4.41 19.14
CA HIS A 106 -4.79 4.17 19.39
C HIS A 106 -4.36 2.78 18.92
N PHE A 107 -5.18 1.76 19.17
CA PHE A 107 -4.93 0.41 18.70
C PHE A 107 -4.88 0.34 17.17
N ALA A 108 -5.85 0.94 16.49
CA ALA A 108 -5.93 0.94 15.03
C ALA A 108 -4.76 1.70 14.38
N ILE A 109 -4.42 2.90 14.86
CA ILE A 109 -3.34 3.71 14.27
C ILE A 109 -1.94 3.13 14.53
N ILE A 110 -1.80 2.21 15.49
CA ILE A 110 -0.58 1.43 15.67
C ILE A 110 -0.61 0.21 14.74
N LEU A 111 -1.67 -0.58 14.79
CA LEU A 111 -1.69 -1.90 14.14
C LEU A 111 -1.81 -1.82 12.63
N TRP A 112 -2.61 -0.89 12.08
CA TRP A 112 -2.79 -0.76 10.63
C TRP A 112 -1.46 -0.57 9.88
N PRO A 113 -0.65 0.47 10.15
CA PRO A 113 0.60 0.65 9.43
C PRO A 113 1.65 -0.41 9.76
N THR A 114 1.66 -0.92 11.00
CA THR A 114 2.56 -2.00 11.41
C THR A 114 2.27 -3.28 10.65
N PHE A 115 0.99 -3.62 10.44
CA PHE A 115 0.56 -4.77 9.66
C PHE A 115 1.05 -4.65 8.22
N LEU A 116 0.86 -3.49 7.58
CA LEU A 116 1.39 -3.22 6.24
C LEU A 116 2.92 -3.30 6.20
N GLY A 117 3.61 -2.80 7.24
CA GLY A 117 5.06 -2.90 7.37
C GLY A 117 5.55 -4.34 7.47
N CYS A 118 4.86 -5.20 8.22
CA CYS A 118 5.13 -6.63 8.27
C CYS A 118 4.94 -7.30 6.89
N LEU A 119 3.88 -6.94 6.16
CA LEU A 119 3.68 -7.41 4.79
C LEU A 119 4.81 -6.96 3.87
N ALA A 120 5.24 -5.70 3.97
CA ALA A 120 6.37 -5.17 3.21
C ALA A 120 7.67 -5.94 3.52
N VAL A 121 7.96 -6.24 4.79
CA VAL A 121 9.10 -7.07 5.20
C VAL A 121 9.05 -8.45 4.54
N LEU A 122 7.88 -9.11 4.55
CA LEU A 122 7.73 -10.41 3.91
C LEU A 122 7.95 -10.33 2.40
N VAL A 123 7.32 -9.36 1.72
CA VAL A 123 7.47 -9.18 0.27
C VAL A 123 8.93 -8.90 -0.10
N ILE A 124 9.54 -7.91 0.52
CA ILE A 124 10.93 -7.49 0.25
C ILE A 124 11.89 -8.64 0.59
N GLY A 125 11.77 -9.23 1.77
CA GLY A 125 12.66 -10.29 2.22
C GLY A 125 12.62 -11.50 1.30
N PHE A 126 11.43 -12.09 1.11
CA PHE A 126 11.29 -13.30 0.29
C PHE A 126 11.63 -13.06 -1.19
N ALA A 127 11.26 -11.92 -1.75
CA ALA A 127 11.55 -11.62 -3.15
C ALA A 127 13.05 -11.41 -3.39
N ASN A 128 13.75 -10.63 -2.56
CA ASN A 128 15.20 -10.45 -2.69
C ASN A 128 15.96 -11.77 -2.44
N ASN A 129 15.54 -12.58 -1.46
CA ASN A 129 16.13 -13.88 -1.23
C ASN A 129 15.97 -14.80 -2.44
N ARG A 130 14.81 -14.75 -3.10
CA ARG A 130 14.54 -15.53 -4.31
C ARG A 130 15.32 -15.04 -5.53
N LEU A 131 15.61 -13.75 -5.64
CA LEU A 131 16.34 -13.17 -6.76
C LEU A 131 17.86 -13.31 -6.61
N LEU A 132 18.39 -12.97 -5.42
CA LEU A 132 19.81 -12.70 -5.21
C LEU A 132 20.35 -13.37 -3.92
N GLY A 133 19.55 -14.17 -3.23
CA GLY A 133 19.94 -14.90 -2.02
C GLY A 133 19.81 -14.08 -0.72
N PRO A 134 20.14 -14.71 0.43
CA PRO A 134 19.83 -14.18 1.75
C PRO A 134 20.58 -12.87 2.09
N ALA A 135 21.79 -12.67 1.56
CA ALA A 135 22.55 -11.43 1.78
C ALA A 135 21.84 -10.21 1.18
N ALA A 136 21.26 -10.35 -0.03
CA ALA A 136 20.47 -9.30 -0.65
C ALA A 136 19.19 -9.02 0.14
N ALA A 137 18.54 -10.05 0.68
CA ALA A 137 17.38 -9.88 1.55
C ALA A 137 17.71 -9.09 2.81
N VAL A 138 18.85 -9.37 3.46
CA VAL A 138 19.32 -8.58 4.61
C VAL A 138 19.55 -7.13 4.22
N GLY A 139 20.29 -6.86 3.13
CA GLY A 139 20.56 -5.49 2.68
C GLY A 139 19.29 -4.70 2.35
N ALA A 140 18.34 -5.34 1.66
CA ALA A 140 17.06 -4.72 1.32
C ALA A 140 16.21 -4.41 2.57
N LEU A 141 16.16 -5.34 3.54
CA LEU A 141 15.41 -5.14 4.78
C LEU A 141 16.05 -4.09 5.69
N VAL A 142 17.39 -4.05 5.78
CA VAL A 142 18.10 -2.99 6.51
C VAL A 142 17.81 -1.62 5.88
N THR A 143 17.81 -1.54 4.55
CA THR A 143 17.46 -0.30 3.83
C THR A 143 16.02 0.12 4.12
N PHE A 144 15.07 -0.82 4.04
CA PHE A 144 13.67 -0.58 4.37
C PHE A 144 13.49 -0.06 5.80
N LEU A 145 14.15 -0.69 6.78
CA LEU A 145 13.99 -0.36 8.20
C LEU A 145 14.69 0.94 8.61
N THR A 146 15.74 1.35 7.92
CA THR A 146 16.55 2.53 8.31
C THR A 146 16.26 3.77 7.47
N TRP A 147 15.75 3.63 6.24
CA TRP A 147 15.42 4.78 5.40
C TRP A 147 14.07 5.37 5.79
N GLY A 148 14.10 6.51 6.48
CA GLY A 148 12.89 7.17 7.01
C GLY A 148 11.82 7.50 5.97
N LYS A 149 12.18 7.80 4.71
CA LYS A 149 11.19 8.05 3.64
C LYS A 149 10.51 6.79 3.10
N LEU A 150 11.04 5.62 3.41
CA LEU A 150 10.46 4.33 3.01
C LEU A 150 9.82 3.64 4.22
N GLY A 151 10.63 3.25 5.21
CA GLY A 151 10.15 2.58 6.41
C GLY A 151 9.30 3.47 7.31
N GLY A 152 9.50 4.81 7.25
CA GLY A 152 8.75 5.75 8.06
C GLY A 152 7.26 5.80 7.74
N GLU A 153 6.85 5.59 6.48
CA GLU A 153 5.42 5.55 6.12
C GLU A 153 4.67 4.35 6.73
N PHE A 154 5.39 3.33 7.20
CA PHE A 154 4.83 2.17 7.89
C PHE A 154 4.92 2.29 9.42
N ALA A 155 5.35 3.45 9.94
CA ALA A 155 5.47 3.66 11.37
C ALA A 155 4.09 3.82 12.04
N ALA A 156 4.00 3.42 13.32
CA ALA A 156 2.81 3.69 14.12
C ALA A 156 2.45 5.18 14.10
N GLY A 157 1.18 5.48 13.84
CA GLY A 157 0.64 6.83 13.67
C GLY A 157 0.56 7.29 12.21
N ARG A 158 1.29 6.66 11.28
CA ARG A 158 1.25 6.95 9.83
C ARG A 158 0.17 6.13 9.16
N ILE A 159 -1.06 6.63 9.19
CA ILE A 159 -2.24 5.92 8.69
C ILE A 159 -2.71 6.38 7.31
N ASP A 160 -2.01 7.34 6.71
CA ASP A 160 -2.29 7.75 5.35
C ASP A 160 -2.01 6.64 4.30
N HIS A 161 -2.46 6.85 3.06
CA HIS A 161 -2.50 5.88 1.98
C HIS A 161 -1.18 5.57 1.29
N HIS A 162 -0.13 6.37 1.52
CA HIS A 162 1.19 6.16 0.93
C HIS A 162 1.76 4.77 1.26
N ASN A 163 1.53 4.24 2.46
CA ASN A 163 2.00 2.90 2.85
C ASN A 163 1.37 1.77 2.01
N VAL A 164 0.09 1.89 1.66
CA VAL A 164 -0.63 0.95 0.78
C VAL A 164 -0.07 1.05 -0.63
N GLN A 165 0.10 2.27 -1.16
CA GLN A 165 0.66 2.49 -2.49
C GLN A 165 2.10 1.95 -2.62
N ILE A 166 2.97 2.24 -1.65
CA ILE A 166 4.35 1.73 -1.63
C ILE A 166 4.35 0.20 -1.61
N LEU A 167 3.53 -0.43 -0.76
CA LEU A 167 3.43 -1.88 -0.69
C LEU A 167 2.94 -2.46 -2.02
N CYS A 168 1.87 -1.91 -2.60
CA CYS A 168 1.31 -2.38 -3.87
C CYS A 168 2.34 -2.24 -5.00
N ALA A 169 2.97 -1.08 -5.16
CA ALA A 169 4.00 -0.83 -6.16
C ALA A 169 5.20 -1.78 -6.00
N THR A 170 5.62 -2.04 -4.75
CA THR A 170 6.68 -3.01 -4.44
C THR A 170 6.29 -4.43 -4.86
N VAL A 171 5.05 -4.84 -4.61
CA VAL A 171 4.52 -6.12 -5.06
C VAL A 171 4.50 -6.20 -6.60
N VAL A 172 3.99 -5.18 -7.29
CA VAL A 172 3.97 -5.14 -8.77
C VAL A 172 5.39 -5.25 -9.34
N PHE A 173 6.35 -4.52 -8.76
CA PHE A 173 7.75 -4.62 -9.13
C PHE A 173 8.27 -6.07 -9.03
N TYR A 174 8.10 -6.71 -7.88
CA TYR A 174 8.58 -8.08 -7.71
C TYR A 174 7.85 -9.08 -8.60
N LEU A 175 6.54 -8.94 -8.82
CA LEU A 175 5.80 -9.78 -9.76
C LEU A 175 6.27 -9.63 -11.22
N SER A 176 6.96 -8.53 -11.55
CA SER A 176 7.51 -8.26 -12.88
C SER A 176 8.89 -8.88 -13.10
N VAL A 177 9.69 -8.99 -12.03
CA VAL A 177 11.07 -9.48 -12.11
C VAL A 177 11.25 -10.91 -11.62
N LEU A 178 10.37 -11.41 -10.74
CA LEU A 178 10.50 -12.75 -10.16
C LEU A 178 10.36 -13.86 -11.20
N PRO A 179 11.17 -14.92 -11.11
CA PRO A 179 10.98 -16.11 -11.92
C PRO A 179 9.75 -16.88 -11.45
N GLY A 180 8.94 -17.37 -12.40
CA GLY A 180 7.74 -18.14 -12.09
C GLY A 180 6.80 -18.26 -13.28
N ARG A 181 5.53 -18.61 -12.98
CA ARG A 181 4.48 -18.74 -13.99
C ARG A 181 4.06 -17.34 -14.47
N ARG A 182 4.71 -16.85 -15.51
CA ARG A 182 4.59 -15.47 -16.04
C ARG A 182 3.14 -14.98 -16.16
N GLY A 183 2.22 -15.80 -16.70
CA GLY A 183 0.81 -15.41 -16.80
C GLY A 183 0.12 -15.19 -15.45
N ARG A 184 0.39 -16.02 -14.43
CA ARG A 184 -0.14 -15.82 -13.07
C ARG A 184 0.45 -14.57 -12.41
N LEU A 185 1.76 -14.36 -12.60
CA LEU A 185 2.42 -13.16 -12.10
C LEU A 185 1.84 -11.89 -12.74
N GLY A 186 1.56 -11.95 -14.05
CA GLY A 186 0.87 -10.88 -14.78
C GLY A 186 -0.52 -10.59 -14.21
N VAL A 187 -1.36 -11.63 -14.03
CA VAL A 187 -2.69 -11.48 -13.43
C VAL A 187 -2.61 -10.82 -12.05
N MET A 188 -1.72 -11.29 -11.18
CA MET A 188 -1.54 -10.71 -9.86
C MET A 188 -1.06 -9.25 -9.93
N ALA A 189 -0.15 -8.94 -10.86
CA ALA A 189 0.36 -7.58 -11.05
C ALA A 189 -0.73 -6.64 -11.57
N GLY A 190 -1.60 -7.10 -12.48
CA GLY A 190 -2.74 -6.34 -12.99
C GLY A 190 -3.73 -5.99 -11.89
N ALA A 191 -4.12 -6.97 -11.08
CA ALA A 191 -5.01 -6.75 -9.94
C ALA A 191 -4.38 -5.81 -8.89
N MET A 192 -3.09 -5.99 -8.58
CA MET A 192 -2.38 -5.15 -7.62
C MET A 192 -2.17 -3.72 -8.14
N THR A 193 -1.96 -3.54 -9.44
CA THR A 193 -1.89 -2.20 -10.06
C THR A 193 -3.23 -1.48 -9.97
N ALA A 194 -4.34 -2.19 -10.22
CA ALA A 194 -5.68 -1.62 -10.04
C ALA A 194 -5.94 -1.22 -8.57
N LEU A 195 -5.52 -2.05 -7.60
CA LEU A 195 -5.60 -1.72 -6.18
C LEU A 195 -4.74 -0.49 -5.83
N CYS A 196 -3.54 -0.38 -6.39
CA CYS A 196 -2.67 0.78 -6.17
C CYS A 196 -3.32 2.08 -6.69
N LEU A 197 -3.90 2.03 -7.90
CA LEU A 197 -4.47 3.22 -8.55
C LEU A 197 -5.85 3.61 -8.00
N VAL A 198 -6.65 2.69 -7.46
CA VAL A 198 -7.88 3.08 -6.75
C VAL A 198 -7.60 3.72 -5.40
N VAL A 199 -6.39 3.50 -4.85
CA VAL A 199 -5.94 4.15 -3.62
C VAL A 199 -5.59 5.61 -3.88
N GLY A 200 -4.94 5.90 -5.01
CA GLY A 200 -4.63 7.24 -5.50
C GLY A 200 -3.84 7.19 -6.82
N LEU A 201 -3.84 8.30 -7.58
CA LEU A 201 -3.21 8.39 -8.91
C LEU A 201 -1.73 8.78 -8.87
N GLU A 202 -1.17 9.11 -7.71
CA GLU A 202 0.21 9.55 -7.51
C GLU A 202 1.23 8.53 -8.00
N MET A 203 0.87 7.24 -7.92
CA MET A 203 1.72 6.14 -8.38
C MET A 203 1.67 5.87 -9.89
N LEU A 204 0.78 6.54 -10.62
CA LEU A 204 0.60 6.31 -12.06
C LEU A 204 1.90 6.48 -12.86
N PRO A 205 2.71 7.54 -12.68
CA PRO A 205 3.96 7.69 -13.43
C PRO A 205 4.95 6.54 -13.19
N PHE A 206 5.08 6.08 -11.93
CA PHE A 206 6.00 4.99 -11.57
C PHE A 206 5.55 3.65 -12.16
N LEU A 207 4.25 3.36 -12.06
CA LEU A 207 3.65 2.14 -12.62
C LEU A 207 3.71 2.15 -14.16
N ALA A 208 3.51 3.30 -14.79
CA ALA A 208 3.64 3.46 -16.23
C ALA A 208 5.06 3.20 -16.73
N VAL A 209 6.09 3.68 -16.01
CA VAL A 209 7.49 3.35 -16.32
C VAL A 209 7.72 1.85 -16.24
N LEU A 210 7.25 1.20 -15.18
CA LEU A 210 7.39 -0.24 -14.99
C LEU A 210 6.70 -1.03 -16.12
N TRP A 211 5.48 -0.66 -16.50
CA TRP A 211 4.82 -1.26 -17.68
C TRP A 211 5.60 -1.03 -18.96
N GLY A 212 6.11 0.18 -19.18
CA GLY A 212 6.96 0.50 -20.32
C GLY A 212 8.18 -0.42 -20.39
N MET A 213 8.82 -0.72 -19.26
CA MET A 213 9.91 -1.69 -19.18
C MET A 213 9.45 -3.12 -19.54
N MET A 214 8.26 -3.54 -19.13
CA MET A 214 7.71 -4.86 -19.50
C MET A 214 7.37 -4.95 -20.98
N VAL A 215 6.81 -3.90 -21.58
CA VAL A 215 6.58 -3.81 -23.02
C VAL A 215 7.90 -3.83 -23.78
N LEU A 216 8.94 -3.12 -23.30
CA LEU A 216 10.27 -3.14 -23.90
C LEU A 216 10.88 -4.54 -23.89
N ARG A 217 10.78 -5.27 -22.76
CA ARG A 217 11.24 -6.67 -22.67
C ARG A 217 10.51 -7.58 -23.66
N HIS A 218 9.21 -7.34 -23.88
CA HIS A 218 8.46 -8.05 -24.92
C HIS A 218 8.94 -7.70 -26.34
N ALA A 219 9.22 -6.42 -26.61
CA ALA A 219 9.72 -5.96 -27.90
C ALA A 219 11.08 -6.58 -28.26
N PHE A 220 11.90 -6.88 -27.26
CA PHE A 220 13.16 -7.63 -27.41
C PHE A 220 13.01 -9.15 -27.32
N ALA A 221 11.78 -9.66 -27.49
CA ALA A 221 11.45 -11.08 -27.56
C ALA A 221 11.90 -11.90 -26.32
N GLU A 222 11.89 -11.30 -25.13
CA GLU A 222 12.16 -12.06 -23.91
C GLU A 222 11.03 -13.06 -23.61
N ASP A 223 11.43 -14.30 -23.30
CA ASP A 223 10.52 -15.42 -23.12
C ASP A 223 9.46 -15.22 -22.02
N GLY A 224 8.20 -15.41 -22.42
CA GLY A 224 7.05 -15.45 -21.52
C GLY A 224 6.54 -14.09 -21.04
N ILE A 225 7.13 -12.98 -21.49
CA ILE A 225 6.64 -11.63 -21.20
C ILE A 225 5.29 -11.36 -21.87
N ASP A 226 5.05 -11.94 -23.04
CA ASP A 226 3.75 -11.98 -23.72
C ASP A 226 2.63 -12.46 -22.78
N ARG A 227 2.83 -13.61 -22.11
CA ARG A 227 1.87 -14.19 -21.17
C ARG A 227 1.69 -13.33 -19.93
N TRP A 228 2.76 -12.69 -19.46
CA TRP A 228 2.68 -11.75 -18.36
C TRP A 228 1.80 -10.55 -18.75
N LEU A 229 2.04 -9.92 -19.91
CA LEU A 229 1.27 -8.78 -20.40
C LEU A 229 -0.21 -9.12 -20.63
N ILE A 230 -0.51 -10.29 -21.21
CA ILE A 230 -1.90 -10.75 -21.40
C ILE A 230 -2.60 -10.90 -20.05
N GLY A 231 -1.97 -11.60 -19.11
CA GLY A 231 -2.53 -11.80 -17.77
C GLY A 231 -2.72 -10.47 -17.03
N PHE A 232 -1.75 -9.58 -17.17
CA PHE A 232 -1.77 -8.22 -16.63
C PHE A 232 -2.98 -7.44 -17.14
N CYS A 233 -3.10 -7.28 -18.46
CA CYS A 233 -4.16 -6.48 -19.07
C CYS A 233 -5.54 -7.06 -18.77
N ALA A 234 -5.70 -8.39 -18.82
CA ALA A 234 -6.96 -9.05 -18.52
C ALA A 234 -7.40 -8.80 -17.06
N ALA A 235 -6.49 -8.94 -16.10
CA ALA A 235 -6.81 -8.70 -14.71
C ALA A 235 -7.07 -7.22 -14.42
N PHE A 236 -6.25 -6.31 -14.96
CA PHE A 236 -6.44 -4.88 -14.76
C PHE A 236 -7.77 -4.39 -15.34
N ALA A 237 -8.13 -4.83 -16.56
CA ALA A 237 -9.37 -4.45 -17.22
C ALA A 237 -10.63 -4.90 -16.47
N ILE A 238 -10.54 -5.93 -15.63
CA ILE A 238 -11.65 -6.41 -14.80
C ILE A 238 -11.61 -5.75 -13.42
N THR A 239 -10.45 -5.76 -12.76
CA THR A 239 -10.33 -5.31 -11.37
C THR A 239 -10.49 -3.80 -11.24
N ALA A 240 -9.95 -3.00 -12.17
CA ALA A 240 -10.02 -1.54 -12.07
C ALA A 240 -11.47 -1.01 -12.11
N PRO A 241 -12.35 -1.42 -13.06
CA PRO A 241 -13.76 -1.01 -13.05
C PRO A 241 -14.53 -1.47 -11.81
N LEU A 242 -14.23 -2.68 -11.30
CA LEU A 242 -14.89 -3.19 -10.08
C LEU A 242 -14.52 -2.34 -8.85
N LEU A 243 -13.24 -1.99 -8.71
CA LEU A 243 -12.77 -1.13 -7.63
C LEU A 243 -13.30 0.31 -7.79
N LEU A 244 -13.36 0.85 -9.01
CA LEU A 244 -14.00 2.14 -9.27
C LEU A 244 -15.47 2.13 -8.85
N ALA A 245 -16.22 1.07 -9.21
CA ALA A 245 -17.63 0.95 -8.85
C ALA A 245 -17.87 0.87 -7.33
N GLY A 246 -16.92 0.28 -6.60
CA GLY A 246 -16.98 0.28 -5.14
C GLY A 246 -16.45 1.57 -4.49
N GLN A 247 -15.64 2.37 -5.18
CA GLN A 247 -15.11 3.64 -4.65
C GLN A 247 -16.01 4.84 -4.96
N THR A 248 -16.62 4.89 -6.14
CA THR A 248 -17.32 6.07 -6.66
C THR A 248 -18.75 5.69 -7.05
N PRO A 249 -19.78 6.44 -6.61
CA PRO A 249 -21.15 6.16 -6.98
C PRO A 249 -21.34 6.39 -8.47
N MET A 250 -22.26 5.66 -9.11
CA MET A 250 -22.48 5.71 -10.56
C MET A 250 -22.79 7.14 -11.09
N SER A 251 -23.45 7.96 -10.26
CA SER A 251 -23.72 9.37 -10.57
C SER A 251 -22.44 10.21 -10.72
N GLY A 252 -21.34 9.80 -10.10
CA GLY A 252 -20.05 10.50 -10.12
C GLY A 252 -19.10 10.06 -11.23
N TRP A 253 -19.38 8.99 -11.97
CA TRP A 253 -18.42 8.41 -12.93
C TRP A 253 -18.06 9.33 -14.10
N TRP A 254 -18.91 10.31 -14.40
CA TRP A 254 -18.72 11.27 -15.49
C TRP A 254 -18.31 12.66 -14.98
N ILE A 255 -18.15 12.84 -13.68
CA ILE A 255 -17.76 14.09 -13.06
C ILE A 255 -16.23 14.18 -13.06
N ARG A 256 -15.69 15.30 -13.53
CA ARG A 256 -14.25 15.57 -13.50
C ARG A 256 -13.91 16.24 -12.18
N TYR A 257 -13.02 15.62 -11.42
CA TYR A 257 -12.44 16.19 -10.21
C TYR A 257 -11.01 16.65 -10.47
N CYS A 258 -10.56 17.65 -9.71
CA CYS A 258 -9.15 18.04 -9.66
C CYS A 258 -8.44 17.11 -8.67
N ASP A 259 -7.98 15.95 -9.16
CA ASP A 259 -6.89 15.20 -8.55
C ASP A 259 -5.59 15.76 -9.15
N VAL A 260 -4.65 16.24 -8.34
CA VAL A 260 -3.73 17.35 -8.69
C VAL A 260 -2.79 16.99 -9.85
N MET A 261 -3.08 17.57 -11.02
CA MET A 261 -2.17 17.81 -12.16
C MET A 261 -2.28 19.27 -12.64
N ALA A 262 -2.67 20.20 -11.76
CA ALA A 262 -2.68 21.63 -12.05
C ALA A 262 -1.42 22.30 -11.46
N PRO A 263 -0.83 23.33 -12.12
CA PRO A 263 0.26 24.10 -11.53
C PRO A 263 -0.18 24.71 -10.19
N PRO A 264 0.73 24.87 -9.21
CA PRO A 264 0.39 25.51 -7.95
C PRO A 264 -0.16 26.92 -8.22
N LEU A 265 -1.26 27.25 -7.53
CA LEU A 265 -1.68 28.64 -7.39
C LEU A 265 -0.63 29.33 -6.52
N LEU A 266 0.23 30.13 -7.16
CA LEU A 266 1.08 31.13 -6.52
C LEU A 266 0.23 32.26 -5.96
#